data_AF-I1DX26-F1
#
_entry.id   AF-I1DX26-F1
#
_cell.length_a   1.000
_cell.length_b   1.000
_cell.length_c   1.000
_cell.angle_alpha   90.00
_cell.angle_beta   90.00
_cell.angle_gamma   90.00
#
_symmetry.space_group_name_H-M   'P 1'
#
loop_
_entity.id
_entity.type
_entity.pdbx_description
1 polymer ?
#
loop_
_entity_poly.entity_id
_entity_poly.type
_entity_poly.pdbx_seq_one_letter_code
_entity_poly.pdbx_strand_id
1 'polypeptide(L)'
;MSILLDKRELKKAAKELTLVKLTDVIDTLNSVLAERQKEVELISQLEQLAKSQGFTLEQLGYKLSNDVAVTDTPVSAVKSDKRPTKPKFKTINKESQYFYVEAGQLQLLRTHTMKKGLQERGIDVVPVSKVDKKYAKQIDSLIAEATAQAVENFNAKVDAWNEWAAANGEEILSKK
;
A
#
# COMPACT_ATOMS: atom_id res chain seq x y z
N MET A 1 -25.31 12.26 8.19
CA MET A 1 -25.67 10.99 7.52
C MET A 1 -26.51 11.34 6.30
N SER A 2 -26.51 10.52 5.23
CA SER A 2 -27.29 10.82 4.02
C SER A 2 -28.79 10.65 4.27
N ILE A 3 -29.60 11.64 3.86
CA ILE A 3 -31.06 11.68 4.06
C ILE A 3 -31.80 10.48 3.44
N LEU A 4 -31.23 9.87 2.38
CA LEU A 4 -31.80 8.71 1.70
C LEU A 4 -31.71 7.42 2.54
N LEU A 5 -30.82 7.39 3.53
CA LEU A 5 -30.59 6.21 4.38
C LEU A 5 -31.43 6.24 5.68
N ASP A 6 -31.91 7.42 6.10
CA ASP A 6 -32.80 7.56 7.25
C ASP A 6 -34.27 7.63 6.80
N LYS A 7 -35.01 6.53 7.04
CA LYS A 7 -36.44 6.40 6.69
C LYS A 7 -37.31 7.50 7.31
N ARG A 8 -36.98 7.99 8.51
CA ARG A 8 -37.77 9.02 9.20
C ARG A 8 -37.54 10.39 8.57
N GLU A 9 -36.30 10.72 8.24
CA GLU A 9 -35.95 11.98 7.58
C GLU A 9 -36.45 12.00 6.13
N LEU A 10 -36.29 10.91 5.39
CA LEU A 10 -36.81 10.76 4.04
C LEU A 10 -38.33 10.95 3.98
N LYS A 11 -39.07 10.36 4.94
CA LYS A 11 -40.53 10.54 5.02
C LYS A 11 -40.95 11.98 5.35
N LYS A 12 -40.14 12.72 6.12
CA LYS A 12 -40.42 14.14 6.39
C LYS A 12 -40.23 14.97 5.13
N ALA A 13 -39.10 14.79 4.44
CA ALA A 13 -38.80 15.48 3.18
C ALA A 13 -39.80 15.12 2.07
N ALA A 14 -40.22 13.85 1.98
CA ALA A 14 -41.18 13.40 0.98
C ALA A 14 -42.59 14.01 1.16
N LYS A 15 -42.97 14.45 2.37
CA LYS A 15 -44.25 15.13 2.60
C LYS A 15 -44.31 16.53 2.01
N GLU A 16 -43.15 17.13 1.76
CA GLU A 16 -43.03 18.47 1.16
C GLU A 16 -43.04 18.42 -0.37
N LEU A 17 -43.01 17.21 -0.95
CA LEU A 17 -43.00 16.96 -2.38
C LEU A 17 -44.36 16.45 -2.87
N THR A 18 -44.70 16.80 -4.10
CA THR A 18 -45.87 16.25 -4.77
C THR A 18 -45.60 14.82 -5.23
N LEU A 19 -46.65 14.01 -5.36
CA LEU A 19 -46.55 12.63 -5.85
C LEU A 19 -45.82 12.55 -7.20
N VAL A 20 -46.11 13.47 -8.12
CA VAL A 20 -45.45 13.55 -9.44
C VAL A 20 -43.93 13.72 -9.29
N LYS A 21 -43.49 14.65 -8.44
CA LYS A 21 -42.05 14.87 -8.20
C LYS A 21 -41.38 13.67 -7.53
N LEU A 22 -42.10 12.96 -6.66
CA LEU A 22 -41.58 11.72 -6.05
C LEU A 22 -41.39 10.63 -7.10
N THR A 23 -42.31 10.50 -8.05
CA THR A 23 -42.17 9.57 -9.19
C THR A 23 -40.96 9.94 -10.05
N ASP A 24 -40.78 11.21 -10.41
CA ASP A 24 -39.62 11.66 -11.21
C ASP A 24 -38.28 11.36 -10.52
N VAL A 25 -38.23 11.55 -9.19
CA VAL A 25 -37.04 11.22 -8.38
C VAL A 25 -36.77 9.72 -8.37
N ILE A 26 -37.82 8.90 -8.27
CA ILE A 26 -37.71 7.43 -8.32
C ILE A 26 -37.19 6.99 -9.70
N ASP A 27 -37.72 7.55 -10.79
CA ASP A 27 -37.29 7.23 -12.15
C ASP A 27 -35.83 7.60 -12.38
N THR A 28 -35.42 8.77 -11.89
CA THR A 28 -34.02 9.21 -11.94
C THR A 28 -33.11 8.26 -11.16
N LEU A 29 -33.48 7.88 -9.93
CA LEU A 29 -32.71 6.94 -9.11
C LEU A 29 -32.61 5.57 -9.77
N ASN A 30 -33.70 5.07 -10.38
CA ASN A 30 -33.69 3.80 -11.10
C ASN A 30 -32.78 3.86 -12.34
N SER A 31 -32.77 4.97 -13.08
CA SER A 31 -31.83 5.18 -14.20
C SER A 31 -30.38 5.12 -13.74
N VAL A 32 -30.04 5.84 -12.65
CA VAL A 32 -28.69 5.84 -12.08
C VAL A 32 -28.31 4.43 -11.60
N LEU A 33 -29.22 3.70 -10.96
CA LEU A 33 -28.97 2.32 -10.55
C LEU A 33 -28.69 1.40 -11.74
N ALA A 34 -29.45 1.54 -12.84
CA ALA A 34 -29.23 0.77 -14.05
C ALA A 34 -27.87 1.08 -14.71
N GLU A 35 -27.44 2.35 -14.71
CA GLU A 35 -26.11 2.75 -15.17
C GLU A 35 -25.00 2.16 -14.31
N ARG A 36 -25.12 2.25 -12.98
CA ARG A 36 -24.15 1.66 -12.05
C ARG A 36 -24.06 0.15 -12.18
N GLN A 37 -25.18 -0.52 -12.38
CA GLN A 37 -25.19 -1.96 -12.61
C GLN A 37 -24.45 -2.35 -13.91
N LYS A 38 -24.65 -1.58 -14.99
CA LYS A 38 -23.90 -1.76 -16.24
C LYS A 38 -22.40 -1.50 -16.07
N GLU A 39 -22.02 -0.47 -15.30
CA GLU A 39 -20.60 -0.20 -14.97
C GLU A 39 -19.96 -1.39 -14.25
N VAL A 40 -20.66 -1.95 -13.25
CA VAL A 40 -20.18 -3.12 -12.48
C VAL A 40 -20.02 -4.34 -13.38
N GLU A 41 -20.99 -4.59 -14.26
CA GLU A 41 -20.92 -5.70 -15.23
C GLU A 41 -19.76 -5.52 -16.22
N LEU A 42 -19.57 -4.30 -16.74
CA LEU A 42 -18.45 -3.98 -17.63
C LEU A 42 -17.10 -4.14 -16.93
N ILE A 43 -16.99 -3.69 -15.69
CA ILE A 43 -15.81 -3.90 -14.84
C ILE A 43 -15.53 -5.40 -14.69
N SER A 44 -16.54 -6.20 -14.37
CA SER A 44 -16.39 -7.66 -14.24
C SER A 44 -15.93 -8.30 -15.55
N GLN A 45 -16.44 -7.86 -16.70
CA GLN A 45 -16.01 -8.36 -18.02
C GLN A 45 -14.57 -7.97 -18.34
N LEU A 46 -14.19 -6.71 -18.05
CA LEU A 46 -12.83 -6.23 -18.22
C LEU A 46 -11.84 -7.00 -17.31
N GLU A 47 -12.22 -7.28 -16.07
CA GLU A 47 -11.41 -8.10 -15.17
C GLU A 47 -11.22 -9.54 -15.70
N GLN A 48 -12.27 -10.16 -16.23
CA GLN A 48 -12.17 -11.50 -16.82
C GLN A 48 -11.29 -11.52 -18.07
N LEU A 49 -11.43 -10.52 -18.94
CA LEU A 49 -10.63 -10.37 -20.15
C LEU A 49 -9.16 -10.08 -19.82
N ALA A 50 -8.90 -9.25 -18.82
CA ALA A 50 -7.55 -8.97 -18.39
C ALA A 50 -6.89 -10.21 -17.76
N LYS A 51 -7.62 -10.98 -16.96
CA LYS A 51 -7.17 -12.28 -16.43
C LYS A 51 -6.86 -13.26 -17.56
N SER A 52 -7.69 -13.35 -18.59
CA SER A 52 -7.46 -14.27 -19.72
C SER A 52 -6.27 -13.86 -20.60
N GLN A 53 -5.94 -12.57 -20.65
CA GLN A 53 -4.74 -12.04 -21.29
C GLN A 53 -3.49 -12.08 -20.40
N GLY A 54 -3.58 -12.63 -19.19
CA GLY A 54 -2.45 -12.79 -18.27
C GLY A 54 -2.07 -11.54 -17.48
N PHE A 55 -2.90 -10.49 -17.51
CA PHE A 55 -2.71 -9.33 -16.64
C PHE A 55 -3.10 -9.67 -15.21
N THR A 56 -2.25 -9.30 -14.25
CA THR A 56 -2.55 -9.43 -12.82
C THR A 56 -3.42 -8.25 -12.37
N LEU A 57 -4.25 -8.46 -11.34
CA LEU A 57 -5.10 -7.40 -10.76
C LEU A 57 -4.30 -6.15 -10.30
N GLU A 58 -3.00 -6.31 -10.07
CA GLU A 58 -2.06 -5.23 -9.72
C GLU A 58 -1.70 -4.35 -10.91
N GLN A 59 -1.60 -4.91 -12.11
CA GLN A 59 -1.33 -4.16 -13.34
C GLN A 59 -2.54 -3.36 -13.82
N LEU A 60 -3.75 -3.79 -13.45
CA LEU A 60 -5.01 -3.12 -13.75
C LEU A 60 -5.36 -2.01 -12.74
N GLY A 61 -4.51 -1.77 -11.75
CA GLY A 61 -4.72 -0.70 -10.76
C GLY A 61 -5.81 -0.97 -9.72
N TYR A 62 -6.41 -2.17 -9.70
CA TYR A 62 -7.45 -2.55 -8.72
C TYR A 62 -6.92 -2.72 -7.29
N LYS A 63 -5.60 -2.85 -7.13
CA LYS A 63 -4.95 -2.58 -5.85
C LYS A 63 -4.40 -1.16 -5.87
N LEU A 64 -5.22 -0.20 -5.44
CA LEU A 64 -4.66 0.91 -4.67
C LEU A 64 -3.89 0.26 -3.54
N SER A 65 -2.58 0.45 -3.50
CA SER A 65 -1.67 -0.18 -2.55
C SER A 65 -2.07 0.14 -1.11
N ASN A 66 -2.97 -0.66 -0.54
CA ASN A 66 -3.06 -0.87 0.88
C ASN A 66 -2.08 -1.99 1.20
N ASP A 67 -0.97 -1.55 1.77
CA ASP A 67 0.09 -2.31 2.39
C ASP A 67 -0.45 -3.52 3.17
N VAL A 68 -0.20 -4.73 2.67
CA VAL A 68 -0.11 -5.94 3.48
C VAL A 68 1.07 -6.73 2.95
N ALA A 69 2.14 -6.69 3.72
CA ALA A 69 3.18 -7.69 3.70
C ALA A 69 2.56 -9.10 3.66
N VAL A 70 2.84 -9.85 2.60
CA VAL A 70 2.77 -11.32 2.65
C VAL A 70 4.21 -11.82 2.56
N THR A 71 4.71 -12.18 3.73
CA THR A 71 5.84 -13.08 3.93
C THR A 71 5.59 -14.40 3.19
N ASP A 72 6.64 -14.84 2.49
CA ASP A 72 6.93 -16.21 2.02
C ASP A 72 5.80 -17.04 1.41
N THR A 73 5.86 -17.17 0.09
CA THR A 73 5.62 -18.45 -0.57
C THR A 73 6.50 -18.50 -1.83
N PRO A 74 7.41 -19.47 -1.97
CA PRO A 74 8.25 -19.58 -3.15
C PRO A 74 7.41 -20.24 -4.24
N VAL A 75 6.54 -19.47 -4.89
CA VAL A 75 5.93 -19.89 -6.14
C VAL A 75 6.80 -19.33 -7.24
N SER A 76 7.56 -20.23 -7.85
CA SER A 76 8.31 -20.05 -9.10
C SER A 76 7.53 -19.18 -10.08
N ALA A 77 7.83 -17.89 -10.10
CA ALA A 77 7.24 -16.93 -11.01
C ALA A 77 8.15 -16.80 -12.23
N VAL A 78 7.58 -17.19 -13.36
CA VAL A 78 8.10 -17.10 -14.72
C VAL A 78 8.94 -15.84 -14.92
N LYS A 79 10.18 -16.06 -15.38
CA LYS A 79 11.12 -15.02 -15.81
C LYS A 79 10.45 -14.15 -16.86
N SER A 80 9.91 -13.01 -16.45
CA SER A 80 9.76 -11.90 -17.39
C SER A 80 11.16 -11.35 -17.64
N ASP A 81 11.61 -11.34 -18.89
CA ASP A 81 12.89 -10.79 -19.39
C ASP A 81 13.01 -9.26 -19.21
N LYS A 82 12.43 -8.70 -18.15
CA LYS A 82 12.62 -7.31 -17.79
C LYS A 82 13.92 -7.20 -17.00
N ARG A 83 14.89 -6.48 -17.58
CA ARG A 83 16.15 -6.09 -16.94
C ARG A 83 15.87 -5.61 -15.51
N PRO A 84 16.35 -6.30 -14.45
CA PRO A 84 16.24 -5.82 -13.09
C PRO A 84 17.00 -4.51 -12.95
N THR A 85 16.58 -3.63 -12.04
CA THR A 85 17.30 -2.36 -11.82
C THR A 85 18.59 -2.63 -11.05
N LYS A 86 19.72 -2.07 -11.51
CA LYS A 86 21.02 -2.20 -10.83
C LYS A 86 20.88 -1.80 -9.34
N PRO A 87 21.09 -2.73 -8.39
CA PRO A 87 20.92 -2.47 -6.97
C PRO A 87 21.86 -1.36 -6.49
N LYS A 88 21.35 -0.45 -5.65
CA LYS A 88 22.15 0.56 -4.94
C LYS A 88 21.97 0.39 -3.44
N PHE A 89 23.07 0.22 -2.72
CA PHE A 89 23.02 0.12 -1.26
C PHE A 89 22.77 1.51 -0.66
N LYS A 90 21.74 1.63 0.16
CA LYS A 90 21.45 2.85 0.93
C LYS A 90 21.91 2.65 2.36
N THR A 91 22.93 3.40 2.77
CA THR A 91 23.41 3.38 4.15
C THR A 91 22.38 4.01 5.08
N ILE A 92 22.13 3.38 6.22
CA ILE A 92 21.27 3.93 7.26
C ILE A 92 22.07 4.95 8.07
N ASN A 93 21.66 6.22 8.01
CA ASN A 93 22.21 7.27 8.86
C ASN A 93 21.32 7.44 10.09
N LYS A 94 21.88 7.20 11.27
CA LYS A 94 21.22 7.26 12.58
C LYS A 94 20.58 8.62 12.86
N GLU A 95 21.21 9.71 12.47
CA GLU A 95 20.76 11.07 12.79
C GLU A 95 19.51 11.50 12.02
N SER A 96 19.29 10.91 10.85
CA SER A 96 18.14 11.19 9.98
C SER A 96 16.98 10.21 10.19
N GLN A 97 17.10 9.31 11.16
CA GLN A 97 16.02 8.37 11.50
C GLN A 97 14.97 9.00 12.44
N TYR A 98 13.74 8.53 12.27
CA TYR A 98 12.61 8.86 13.12
C TYR A 98 12.17 7.63 13.89
N PHE A 99 11.62 7.84 15.07
CA PHE A 99 11.17 6.79 15.98
C PHE A 99 9.78 7.12 16.49
N TYR A 100 9.07 6.10 16.94
CA TYR A 100 7.78 6.23 17.59
C TYR A 100 7.65 5.22 18.72
N VAL A 101 6.74 5.48 19.65
CA VAL A 101 6.46 4.54 20.74
C VAL A 101 5.09 3.93 20.52
N GLU A 102 5.05 2.62 20.30
CA GLU A 102 3.81 1.85 20.15
C GLU A 102 3.81 0.74 21.19
N ALA A 103 2.70 0.61 21.94
CA ALA A 103 2.56 -0.36 23.04
C ALA A 103 3.70 -0.30 24.09
N GLY A 104 4.29 0.88 24.31
CA GLY A 104 5.37 1.08 25.29
C GLY A 104 6.78 0.69 24.80
N GLN A 105 6.92 0.25 23.55
CA GLN A 105 8.21 -0.07 22.93
C GLN A 105 8.60 0.97 21.88
N LEU A 106 9.89 1.34 21.85
CA LEU A 106 10.42 2.21 20.80
C LEU A 106 10.52 1.40 19.50
N GLN A 107 10.00 1.96 18.41
CA GLN A 107 10.13 1.40 17.07
C GLN A 107 10.77 2.42 16.12
N LEU A 108 11.53 1.92 15.15
CA LEU A 108 12.12 2.71 14.08
C LEU A 108 11.07 2.94 12.98
N LEU A 109 10.91 4.19 12.57
CA LEU A 109 10.08 4.53 11.42
C LEU A 109 10.73 4.03 10.13
N ARG A 110 10.18 2.96 9.56
CA ARG A 110 10.73 2.32 8.35
C ARG A 110 10.49 3.14 7.07
N THR A 111 9.35 3.82 6.98
CA THR A 111 8.96 4.60 5.80
C THR A 111 8.29 5.92 6.17
N HIS A 112 8.47 6.95 5.34
CA HIS A 112 7.79 8.24 5.53
C HIS A 112 6.28 8.15 5.34
N THR A 113 5.78 7.17 4.58
CA THR A 113 4.34 6.95 4.39
C THR A 113 3.66 6.47 5.68
N MET A 114 4.37 5.72 6.54
CA MET A 114 3.84 5.32 7.86
C MET A 114 3.65 6.51 8.80
N LYS A 115 4.38 7.61 8.63
CA LYS A 115 4.32 8.77 9.53
C LYS A 115 2.90 9.32 9.65
N LYS A 116 2.19 9.46 8.53
CA LYS A 116 0.83 10.00 8.50
C LYS A 116 -0.16 9.06 9.21
N GLY A 117 -0.08 7.76 8.93
CA GLY A 117 -0.96 6.76 9.56
C GLY A 117 -0.73 6.63 11.07
N LEU A 118 0.53 6.76 11.53
CA LEU A 118 0.84 6.77 12.96
C LEU A 118 0.31 8.03 13.66
N GLN A 119 0.45 9.20 13.02
CA GLN A 119 -0.11 10.45 13.54
C GLN A 119 -1.64 10.41 13.63
N GLU A 120 -2.33 9.83 12.64
CA GLU A 120 -3.79 9.63 12.67
C GLU A 120 -4.24 8.70 13.80
N ARG A 121 -3.39 7.72 14.19
CA ARG A 121 -3.60 6.85 15.35
C ARG A 121 -3.22 7.50 16.69
N GLY A 122 -2.80 8.77 16.68
CA GLY A 122 -2.36 9.50 17.88
C GLY A 122 -0.97 9.09 18.39
N ILE A 123 -0.17 8.39 17.59
CA ILE A 123 1.20 7.99 17.93
C ILE A 123 2.16 9.09 17.46
N ASP A 124 2.95 9.63 18.39
CA ASP A 124 3.94 10.66 18.07
C ASP A 124 5.19 10.07 17.41
N VAL A 125 5.66 10.75 16.36
CA VAL A 125 6.82 10.34 15.57
C VAL A 125 7.89 11.40 15.70
N VAL A 126 8.98 11.06 16.39
CA VAL A 126 10.02 12.00 16.79
C VAL A 126 11.37 11.67 16.15
N PRO A 127 12.19 12.67 15.81
CA PRO A 127 13.57 12.44 15.35
C PRO A 127 14.43 11.91 16.50
N VAL A 128 15.54 11.23 16.18
CA VAL A 128 16.46 10.66 17.18
C VAL A 128 16.87 11.64 18.28
N SER A 129 17.06 12.93 17.95
CA SER A 129 17.45 13.98 18.90
C SER A 129 16.40 14.27 19.97
N LYS A 130 15.14 13.90 19.72
CA LYS A 130 14.00 14.09 20.63
C LYS A 130 13.55 12.81 21.32
N VAL A 131 14.22 11.68 21.06
CA VAL A 131 13.93 10.42 21.75
C VAL A 131 14.49 10.47 23.17
N ASP A 132 13.72 9.96 24.13
CA ASP A 132 14.11 9.89 25.54
C ASP A 132 15.39 9.06 25.71
N LYS A 133 16.34 9.57 26.51
CA LYS A 133 17.65 8.94 26.79
C LYS A 133 17.52 7.53 27.34
N LYS A 134 16.40 7.19 27.99
CA LYS A 134 16.13 5.82 28.47
C LYS A 134 16.13 4.76 27.35
N TYR A 135 15.87 5.17 26.11
CA TYR A 135 15.87 4.27 24.95
C TYR A 135 17.18 4.27 24.15
N ALA A 136 18.25 4.91 24.63
CA ALA A 136 19.51 5.01 23.89
C ALA A 136 20.05 3.64 23.42
N LYS A 137 20.02 2.63 24.29
CA LYS A 137 20.41 1.25 23.95
C LYS A 137 19.48 0.59 22.93
N GLN A 138 18.17 0.89 23.00
CA GLN A 138 17.20 0.36 22.03
C GLN A 138 17.37 1.00 20.66
N ILE A 139 17.69 2.30 20.59
CA ILE A 139 18.01 2.98 19.33
C ILE A 139 19.16 2.26 18.62
N ASP A 140 20.26 1.99 19.32
CA ASP A 140 21.43 1.33 18.73
C ASP A 140 21.09 -0.07 18.21
N SER A 141 20.32 -0.84 18.99
CA SER A 141 19.84 -2.17 18.58
C SER A 141 18.95 -2.10 17.34
N LEU A 142 17.99 -1.17 17.29
CA LEU A 142 17.07 -1.00 16.17
C LEU A 142 17.79 -0.55 14.90
N ILE A 143 18.79 0.33 15.01
CA ILE A 143 19.61 0.75 13.88
C ILE A 143 20.47 -0.40 13.38
N ALA A 144 21.04 -1.21 14.27
CA ALA A 144 21.83 -2.39 13.90
C ALA A 144 20.96 -3.43 13.17
N GLU A 145 19.77 -3.72 13.69
CA GLU A 145 18.80 -4.63 13.06
C GLU A 145 18.36 -4.13 11.69
N ALA A 146 17.99 -2.85 11.57
CA ALA A 146 17.62 -2.25 10.30
C ALA A 146 18.79 -2.28 9.30
N THR A 147 20.04 -2.14 9.77
CA THR A 147 21.24 -2.20 8.93
C THR A 147 21.47 -3.62 8.42
N ALA A 148 21.33 -4.63 9.29
CA ALA A 148 21.41 -6.04 8.90
C ALA A 148 20.35 -6.38 7.85
N GLN A 149 19.11 -5.95 8.07
CA GLN A 149 18.01 -6.14 7.12
C GLN A 149 18.25 -5.39 5.80
N ALA A 150 18.88 -4.21 5.82
CA ALA A 150 19.24 -3.48 4.61
C ALA A 150 20.33 -4.19 3.80
N VAL A 151 21.31 -4.82 4.47
CA VAL A 151 22.35 -5.65 3.83
C VAL A 151 21.73 -6.90 3.20
N GLU A 152 20.88 -7.61 3.94
CA GLU A 152 20.18 -8.79 3.45
C GLU A 152 19.34 -8.46 2.21
N ASN A 153 18.52 -7.41 2.27
CA ASN A 153 17.71 -6.95 1.13
C ASN A 153 18.55 -6.52 -0.07
N PHE A 154 19.73 -5.92 0.16
CA PHE A 154 20.65 -5.58 -0.91
C PHE A 154 21.26 -6.82 -1.56
N ASN A 155 21.70 -7.78 -0.74
CA ASN A 155 22.29 -9.02 -1.22
C ASN A 155 21.29 -9.85 -2.03
N ALA A 156 20.02 -9.91 -1.61
CA ALA A 156 18.95 -10.54 -2.37
C ALA A 156 18.73 -9.87 -3.75
N LYS A 157 18.82 -8.53 -3.81
CA LYS A 157 18.74 -7.79 -5.08
C LYS A 157 19.99 -7.99 -5.95
N VAL A 158 21.16 -8.13 -5.34
CA VAL A 158 22.40 -8.48 -6.03
C VAL A 158 22.31 -9.88 -6.62
N ASP A 159 21.74 -10.84 -5.92
CA ASP A 159 21.49 -12.19 -6.45
C ASP A 159 20.60 -12.15 -7.69
N ALA A 160 19.45 -11.48 -7.60
CA ALA A 160 18.55 -11.32 -8.75
C ALA A 160 19.21 -10.58 -9.94
N TRP A 161 20.04 -9.57 -9.66
CA TRP A 161 20.80 -8.86 -10.69
C TRP A 161 21.87 -9.77 -11.31
N ASN A 162 22.63 -10.51 -10.50
CA ASN A 162 23.72 -11.37 -10.96
C ASN A 162 23.20 -12.55 -11.79
N GLU A 163 22.06 -13.13 -11.42
CA GLU A 163 21.39 -14.16 -12.22
C GLU A 163 21.02 -13.65 -13.61
N TRP A 164 20.47 -12.44 -13.69
CA TRP A 164 20.16 -11.81 -14.98
C TRP A 164 21.42 -11.40 -15.74
N ALA A 165 22.41 -10.81 -15.05
CA ALA A 165 23.63 -10.31 -15.65
C ALA A 165 24.51 -11.45 -16.21
N ALA A 166 24.58 -12.60 -15.53
CA ALA A 166 25.27 -13.79 -16.03
C ALA A 166 24.65 -14.33 -17.33
N ALA A 167 23.33 -14.24 -17.49
CA ALA A 167 22.64 -14.66 -18.70
C ALA A 167 22.75 -13.64 -19.86
N ASN A 168 23.07 -12.38 -19.56
CA ASN A 168 23.07 -11.27 -20.53
C ASN A 168 24.46 -10.64 -20.76
N GLY A 169 25.52 -11.17 -20.15
CA GLY A 169 26.90 -10.67 -20.30
C GLY A 169 27.17 -9.33 -19.63
N GLU A 170 26.44 -9.00 -18.57
CA GLU A 170 26.53 -7.73 -17.83
C GLU A 170 27.39 -7.86 -16.55
N GLU A 171 27.72 -6.73 -15.92
CA GLU A 171 28.59 -6.68 -14.74
C GLU A 171 27.98 -7.41 -13.53
N ILE A 172 28.72 -8.37 -12.97
CA ILE A 172 28.39 -9.07 -11.72
C ILE A 172 28.76 -8.19 -10.53
N LEU A 173 27.81 -7.99 -9.62
CA LEU A 173 27.99 -7.19 -8.41
C LEU A 173 28.39 -8.05 -7.22
N SER A 174 29.22 -7.47 -6.34
CA SER A 174 29.60 -8.08 -5.07
C SER A 174 28.57 -7.83 -3.98
N LYS A 175 28.33 -8.84 -3.14
CA LYS A 175 27.54 -8.74 -1.91
C LYS A 175 28.26 -7.89 -0.86
N LYS A 176 27.50 -7.37 0.11
CA LYS A 176 28.00 -6.67 1.28
C LYS A 176 27.88 -7.51 2.55
#